data_AF-A0AAN8FZE5-F1
#
_entry.id   AF-A0AAN8FZE5-F1
#
_cell.length_a   1.000
_cell.length_b   1.000
_cell.length_c   1.000
_cell.angle_alpha   90.00
_cell.angle_beta   90.00
_cell.angle_gamma   90.00
#
_symmetry.space_group_name_H-M   'P 1'
#
loop_
_entity.id
_entity.type
_entity.pdbx_description
1 polymer ?
#
loop_
_entity_poly.entity_id
_entity_poly.type
_entity_poly.pdbx_seq_one_letter_code
_entity_poly.pdbx_strand_id
1 'polypeptide(L)'
;VYYERLVQRPADEARRILHFLDVPWSDDVLNHQEKIGDKIHLNPQEFSTSQVKEKVNEKALTSWYGCYSDDLLKKIDELAPMLRKLGYDTSSDQPDYTEFARDDFYEYAYESDWGLSFRRSLSNETS
;
A
#
# COMPACT_ATOMS: atom_id res chain seq x y z
N VAL A 1 -5.55 0.95 -3.56
CA VAL A 1 -4.77 1.02 -2.30
C VAL A 1 -3.63 0.04 -2.45
N TYR A 2 -2.38 0.48 -2.26
CA TYR A 2 -1.22 -0.40 -2.27
C TYR A 2 -0.95 -0.91 -0.86
N TYR A 3 -0.78 -2.22 -0.71
CA TYR A 3 -0.56 -2.83 0.61
C TYR A 3 0.77 -2.35 1.20
N GLU A 4 1.81 -2.29 0.38
CA GLU A 4 3.16 -1.82 0.70
C GLU A 4 3.13 -0.43 1.31
N ARG A 5 2.34 0.47 0.71
CA ARG A 5 2.14 1.82 1.23
C ARG A 5 1.30 1.81 2.50
N LEU A 6 0.24 1.01 2.56
CA LEU A 6 -0.63 0.93 3.73
C LEU A 6 0.14 0.49 4.99
N VAL A 7 1.07 -0.46 4.86
CA VAL A 7 1.84 -0.91 6.02
C VAL A 7 2.96 0.04 6.45
N GLN A 8 3.57 0.74 5.49
CA GLN A 8 4.63 1.72 5.75
C GLN A 8 4.08 3.10 6.17
N ARG A 9 2.88 3.47 5.69
CA ARG A 9 2.23 4.78 5.87
C ARG A 9 0.75 4.64 6.28
N PRO A 10 0.45 3.93 7.38
CA PRO A 10 -0.93 3.56 7.72
C PRO A 10 -1.84 4.75 7.95
N ALA A 11 -1.35 5.83 8.58
CA ALA A 11 -2.15 7.04 8.81
C ALA A 11 -2.49 7.78 7.51
N ASP A 12 -1.52 7.93 6.62
CA ASP A 12 -1.71 8.67 5.37
C ASP A 12 -2.68 7.90 4.44
N GLU A 13 -2.49 6.59 4.32
CA GLU A 13 -3.38 5.74 3.51
C GLU A 13 -4.78 5.67 4.09
N ALA A 14 -4.92 5.47 5.41
CA ALA A 14 -6.23 5.41 6.07
C ALA A 14 -6.99 6.73 5.90
N ARG A 15 -6.33 7.89 6.09
CA ARG A 15 -6.95 9.20 5.86
C ARG A 15 -7.44 9.34 4.42
N ARG A 16 -6.62 8.95 3.43
CA ARG A 16 -7.01 9.00 2.02
C ARG A 16 -8.22 8.09 1.73
N ILE A 17 -8.24 6.88 2.27
CA ILE A 17 -9.34 5.92 2.10
C ILE A 17 -10.63 6.47 2.71
N LEU A 18 -10.58 6.96 3.96
CA LEU A 18 -11.75 7.50 4.65
C LEU A 18 -12.28 8.76 3.95
N HIS A 19 -11.40 9.64 3.47
CA HIS A 19 -11.80 10.80 2.66
C HIS A 19 -12.49 10.37 1.36
N PHE A 20 -11.96 9.36 0.66
CA PHE A 20 -12.60 8.82 -0.55
C PHE A 20 -14.00 8.23 -0.25
N LEU A 21 -14.18 7.60 0.91
CA LEU A 21 -15.44 7.00 1.34
C LEU A 21 -16.42 8.00 1.99
N ASP A 22 -16.03 9.27 2.14
CA ASP A 22 -16.78 10.30 2.89
C ASP A 22 -17.10 9.89 4.34
N VAL A 23 -16.10 9.31 5.01
CA VAL A 23 -16.19 8.89 6.42
C VAL A 23 -15.25 9.76 7.27
N PRO A 24 -15.70 10.28 8.43
CA PRO A 24 -14.84 11.08 9.30
C PRO A 24 -13.69 10.25 9.88
N TRP A 25 -12.55 10.92 10.10
CA TRP A 25 -11.38 10.30 10.74
C TRP A 25 -11.69 9.82 12.17
N SER A 26 -11.14 8.66 12.52
CA SER A 26 -11.06 8.17 13.90
C SER A 26 -9.71 7.51 14.13
N ASP A 27 -9.07 7.80 15.27
CA ASP A 27 -7.80 7.19 15.66
C ASP A 27 -7.91 5.67 15.89
N ASP A 28 -9.13 5.15 16.06
CA ASP A 28 -9.40 3.71 16.17
C ASP A 28 -8.92 2.94 14.92
N VAL A 29 -8.82 3.59 13.76
CA VAL A 29 -8.36 2.95 12.51
C VAL A 29 -6.90 2.53 12.58
N LEU A 30 -6.07 3.25 13.35
CA LEU A 30 -4.66 2.89 13.57
C LEU A 30 -4.47 1.90 14.71
N ASN A 31 -5.48 1.76 15.56
CA ASN A 31 -5.44 0.95 16.77
C ASN A 31 -6.44 -0.21 16.71
N HIS A 32 -6.65 -0.76 15.50
CA HIS A 32 -7.61 -1.82 15.25
C HIS A 32 -7.42 -3.04 16.16
N GLN A 33 -6.17 -3.36 16.54
CA GLN A 33 -5.84 -4.45 17.44
C GLN A 33 -6.51 -4.33 18.82
N GLU A 34 -6.76 -3.09 19.29
CA GLU A 34 -7.39 -2.82 20.58
C GLU A 34 -8.91 -2.97 20.55
N LYS A 35 -9.50 -3.10 19.36
CA LYS A 35 -10.95 -3.22 19.16
C LYS A 35 -11.41 -4.62 18.78
N ILE A 36 -10.47 -5.57 18.65
CA ILE A 36 -10.74 -6.98 18.37
C ILE A 36 -11.46 -7.59 19.57
N GLY A 37 -12.63 -8.19 19.33
CA GLY A 37 -13.45 -8.84 20.36
C GLY A 37 -14.52 -7.96 21.01
N ASP A 38 -14.50 -6.64 20.77
CA ASP A 38 -15.58 -5.72 21.18
C ASP A 38 -16.40 -5.27 19.96
N LYS A 39 -15.77 -4.52 19.04
CA LYS A 39 -16.43 -3.99 17.82
C LYS A 39 -16.00 -4.71 16.54
N ILE A 40 -14.83 -5.34 16.53
CA ILE A 40 -14.32 -6.10 15.40
C ILE A 40 -14.47 -7.59 15.70
N HIS A 41 -15.41 -8.23 15.02
CA HIS A 41 -15.62 -9.68 15.07
C HIS A 41 -14.81 -10.35 13.97
N LEU A 42 -13.77 -11.08 14.35
CA LEU A 42 -12.98 -11.90 13.42
C LEU A 42 -13.50 -13.33 13.43
N ASN A 43 -13.66 -13.94 12.26
CA ASN A 43 -13.98 -15.35 12.16
C ASN A 43 -12.73 -16.18 12.50
N PRO A 44 -12.77 -17.06 13.53
CA PRO A 44 -11.62 -17.88 13.90
C PRO A 44 -11.13 -18.82 12.81
N GLN A 45 -11.97 -19.12 11.81
CA GLN A 45 -11.64 -20.02 10.70
C GLN A 45 -10.97 -19.33 9.51
N GLU A 46 -10.86 -17.99 9.51
CA GLU A 46 -10.19 -17.25 8.43
C GLU A 46 -8.66 -17.30 8.59
N PHE A 47 -7.95 -17.64 7.51
CA PHE A 47 -6.50 -17.78 7.49
C PHE A 47 -5.74 -16.47 7.81
N SER A 48 -6.39 -15.31 7.63
CA SER A 48 -5.87 -13.98 7.94
C SER A 48 -6.06 -13.56 9.40
N THR A 49 -6.86 -14.30 10.19
CA THR A 49 -7.25 -13.90 11.55
C THR A 49 -6.08 -13.85 12.53
N SER A 50 -5.03 -14.63 12.32
CA SER A 50 -3.82 -14.56 13.15
C SER A 50 -2.95 -13.35 12.81
N GLN A 51 -2.88 -12.95 11.54
CA GLN A 51 -2.08 -11.80 11.09
C GLN A 51 -2.76 -10.46 11.37
N VAL A 52 -4.10 -10.39 11.30
CA VAL A 52 -4.89 -9.17 11.58
C VAL A 52 -4.92 -8.83 13.08
N LYS A 53 -4.54 -9.76 13.95
CA LYS A 53 -4.40 -9.52 15.39
C LYS A 53 -3.12 -8.76 15.76
N GLU A 54 -2.13 -8.77 14.87
CA GLU A 54 -0.86 -8.10 15.07
C GLU A 54 -0.94 -6.64 14.63
N LYS A 55 -0.11 -5.78 15.24
CA LYS A 55 0.05 -4.40 14.76
C LYS A 55 0.56 -4.42 13.31
N VAL A 56 0.13 -3.45 12.52
CA VAL A 56 0.64 -3.20 11.17
C VAL A 56 2.17 -3.27 11.18
N ASN A 57 2.73 -4.14 10.34
CA ASN A 57 4.17 -4.38 10.26
C ASN A 57 4.57 -4.75 8.83
N GLU A 58 5.86 -4.58 8.53
CA GLU A 58 6.42 -4.73 7.19
C GLU A 58 6.99 -6.14 6.93
N LYS A 59 6.89 -7.07 7.89
CA LYS A 59 7.52 -8.40 7.79
C LYS A 59 7.05 -9.20 6.58
N ALA A 60 5.79 -8.98 6.17
CA ALA A 60 5.20 -9.66 5.02
C ALA A 60 5.65 -9.10 3.66
N LEU A 61 6.27 -7.90 3.61
CA LEU A 61 6.67 -7.28 2.35
C LEU A 61 7.73 -8.11 1.63
N THR A 62 8.72 -8.61 2.37
CA THR A 62 9.89 -9.29 1.82
C THR A 62 9.91 -10.78 2.11
N SER A 63 8.86 -11.34 2.73
CA SER A 63 8.84 -12.75 3.15
C SER A 63 8.85 -13.75 1.99
N TRP A 64 8.55 -13.29 0.78
CA TRP A 64 8.58 -14.11 -0.43
C TRP A 64 9.96 -14.19 -1.08
N TYR A 65 10.92 -13.34 -0.70
CA TYR A 65 12.26 -13.36 -1.27
C TYR A 65 12.90 -14.75 -1.13
N GLY A 66 13.48 -15.25 -2.22
CA GLY A 66 14.08 -16.59 -2.27
C GLY A 66 13.08 -17.76 -2.30
N CYS A 67 11.77 -17.51 -2.38
CA CYS A 67 10.75 -18.57 -2.49
C CYS A 67 10.50 -19.05 -3.93
N TYR A 68 11.03 -18.33 -4.93
CA TYR A 68 10.88 -18.64 -6.35
C TYR A 68 12.23 -18.95 -7.01
N SER A 69 12.22 -19.76 -8.05
CA SER A 69 13.43 -20.07 -8.82
C SER A 69 13.81 -18.93 -9.77
N ASP A 70 15.11 -18.78 -10.04
CA ASP A 70 15.65 -17.80 -10.99
C ASP A 70 15.00 -17.89 -12.37
N ASP A 71 14.68 -19.11 -12.83
CA ASP A 71 14.05 -19.34 -14.13
C ASP A 71 12.61 -18.81 -14.20
N LEU A 72 11.89 -18.85 -13.07
CA LEU A 72 10.56 -18.24 -12.95
C LEU A 72 10.69 -16.72 -12.92
N LEU A 73 11.61 -16.20 -12.11
CA LEU A 73 11.83 -14.76 -11.93
C LEU A 73 12.23 -14.08 -13.25
N LYS A 74 13.07 -14.72 -14.07
CA LYS A 74 13.41 -14.25 -15.43
C LYS A 74 12.21 -14.12 -16.36
N LYS A 75 11.11 -14.85 -16.09
CA LYS A 75 9.88 -14.86 -16.90
C LYS A 75 8.72 -14.15 -16.22
N ILE A 76 8.95 -13.50 -15.07
CA ILE A 76 7.87 -12.93 -14.26
C ILE A 76 7.08 -11.87 -15.04
N ASP A 77 7.77 -11.17 -15.95
CA ASP A 77 7.19 -10.21 -16.89
C ASP A 77 6.18 -10.78 -17.88
N GLU A 78 6.42 -12.01 -18.33
CA GLU A 78 5.54 -12.74 -19.24
C GLU A 78 4.40 -13.41 -18.47
N LEU A 79 4.71 -13.96 -17.30
CA LEU A 79 3.76 -14.69 -16.46
C LEU A 79 2.79 -13.77 -15.72
N ALA A 80 3.26 -12.59 -15.30
CA ALA A 80 2.54 -11.64 -14.48
C ALA A 80 2.73 -10.19 -14.98
N PRO A 81 2.30 -9.87 -16.23
CA PRO A 81 2.48 -8.54 -16.81
C PRO A 81 1.77 -7.42 -16.03
N MET A 82 0.81 -7.79 -15.18
CA MET A 82 0.12 -6.85 -14.29
C MET A 82 1.04 -6.23 -13.23
N LEU A 83 2.15 -6.88 -12.85
CA LEU A 83 3.09 -6.33 -11.86
C LEU A 83 3.63 -4.97 -12.33
N ARG A 84 4.16 -4.90 -13.55
CA ARG A 84 4.62 -3.63 -14.13
C ARG A 84 3.50 -2.61 -14.31
N LYS A 85 2.32 -3.05 -14.77
CA LYS A 85 1.15 -2.15 -14.92
C LYS A 85 0.68 -1.55 -13.60
N LEU A 86 0.93 -2.24 -12.49
CA LEU A 86 0.62 -1.76 -11.14
C LEU A 86 1.78 -0.97 -10.52
N GLY A 87 2.92 -0.83 -11.22
CA GLY A 87 4.09 -0.08 -10.74
C GLY A 87 5.10 -0.90 -9.95
N TYR A 88 5.02 -2.23 -9.96
CA TYR A 88 6.00 -3.10 -9.30
C TYR A 88 7.21 -3.34 -10.21
N ASP A 89 8.42 -3.20 -9.64
CA ASP A 89 9.67 -3.56 -10.30
C ASP A 89 9.78 -5.09 -10.45
N THR A 90 9.93 -5.53 -11.69
CA THR A 90 10.10 -6.94 -12.07
C THR A 90 11.51 -7.24 -12.58
N SER A 91 12.40 -6.25 -12.60
CA SER A 91 13.79 -6.40 -13.01
C SER A 91 14.69 -6.95 -11.90
N SER A 92 14.25 -6.83 -10.65
CA SER A 92 14.91 -7.35 -9.45
C SER A 92 14.12 -8.52 -8.85
N ASP A 93 14.84 -9.51 -8.32
CA ASP A 93 14.28 -10.57 -7.48
C ASP A 93 14.01 -10.11 -6.04
N GLN A 94 14.54 -8.94 -5.66
CA GLN A 94 14.36 -8.27 -4.39
C GLN A 94 14.02 -6.79 -4.64
N PRO A 95 12.80 -6.47 -5.09
CA PRO A 95 12.39 -5.10 -5.38
C PRO A 95 12.31 -4.24 -4.12
N ASP A 96 12.72 -2.97 -4.21
CA ASP A 96 12.68 -2.03 -3.09
C ASP A 96 11.28 -1.42 -2.92
N TYR A 97 10.60 -1.77 -1.83
CA TYR A 97 9.26 -1.27 -1.54
C TYR A 97 9.22 0.11 -0.88
N THR A 98 10.37 0.73 -0.56
CA THR A 98 10.41 2.08 0.03
C THR A 98 9.89 3.15 -0.92
N GLU A 99 9.90 2.89 -2.23
CA GLU A 99 9.28 3.76 -3.24
C GLU A 99 7.78 3.99 -2.95
N PHE A 100 7.09 2.96 -2.46
CA PHE A 100 5.67 3.06 -2.08
C PHE A 100 5.44 3.96 -0.87
N ALA A 101 6.47 4.23 -0.04
CA ALA A 101 6.37 5.04 1.17
C ALA A 101 6.64 6.54 0.95
N ARG A 102 7.03 6.95 -0.27
CA ARG A 102 7.37 8.36 -0.57
C ARG A 102 6.20 9.31 -0.27
N ASP A 103 6.50 10.53 0.20
CA ASP A 103 5.48 11.56 0.43
C ASP A 103 4.68 11.87 -0.86
N ASP A 104 5.40 11.96 -1.98
CA ASP A 104 4.90 12.33 -3.31
C ASP A 104 4.37 11.14 -4.13
N PHE A 105 4.23 9.94 -3.56
CA PHE A 105 3.94 8.71 -4.30
C PHE A 105 2.77 8.82 -5.30
N TYR A 106 1.63 9.37 -4.87
CA TYR A 106 0.50 9.55 -5.79
C TYR A 106 0.69 10.75 -6.72
N GLU A 107 1.44 11.79 -6.34
CA GLU A 107 1.74 12.92 -7.23
C GLU A 107 2.62 12.46 -8.39
N TYR A 108 3.65 11.65 -8.10
CA TYR A 108 4.57 11.06 -9.07
C TYR A 108 3.88 10.04 -9.99
N ALA A 109 3.04 9.16 -9.45
CA ALA A 109 2.33 8.15 -10.24
C ALA A 109 1.39 8.76 -11.30
N TYR A 110 0.79 9.93 -11.03
CA TYR A 110 -0.03 10.65 -12.02
C TYR A 110 0.82 11.30 -13.13
N GLU A 111 2.03 11.78 -12.81
CA GLU A 111 2.91 12.41 -13.80
C GLU A 111 3.56 11.40 -14.76
N SER A 112 3.86 10.19 -14.28
CA SER A 112 4.54 9.15 -15.07
C SER A 112 3.63 8.39 -16.03
N ASP A 113 2.34 8.23 -15.72
CA ASP A 113 1.42 7.38 -16.48
C ASP A 113 0.56 8.16 -17.51
N TRP A 114 0.42 9.48 -17.32
CA TRP A 114 -0.24 10.38 -18.28
C TRP A 114 0.51 11.71 -18.32
N GLY A 115 1.26 11.98 -19.40
CA GLY A 115 2.02 13.23 -19.59
C GLY A 115 1.16 14.50 -19.71
N LEU A 116 0.50 14.89 -18.64
CA LEU A 116 -0.32 16.11 -18.52
C LEU A 116 -0.05 16.77 -17.16
N SER A 117 0.74 17.85 -17.19
CA SER A 117 0.99 18.71 -16.04
C SER A 117 -0.30 19.38 -15.56
N PHE A 118 -0.84 18.97 -14.42
CA PHE A 118 -1.80 19.79 -13.68
C PHE A 118 -1.02 20.67 -12.69
N ARG A 119 -0.67 21.89 -13.12
CA ARG A 119 -0.11 22.90 -12.23
C ARG A 119 -1.08 23.14 -11.08
N ARG A 120 -0.64 22.83 -9.86
CA ARG A 120 -1.27 23.20 -8.59
C ARG A 120 -1.38 24.73 -8.50
N SER A 121 -2.50 25.31 -8.92
CA SER A 121 -2.84 26.71 -8.62
C SER A 121 -3.74 26.79 -7.38
N LEU A 122 -3.19 26.50 -6.21
CA LEU A 122 -3.84 26.85 -4.94
C LEU A 122 -2.77 27.25 -3.93
N SER A 123 -2.14 28.39 -4.19
CA SER A 123 -1.45 29.20 -3.17
C SER A 123 -1.31 30.62 -3.69
N ASN A 124 -2.29 31.48 -3.37
CA ASN A 124 -2.13 32.88 -2.98
C ASN A 124 -3.41 33.68 -3.24
N GLU A 125 -4.40 33.52 -2.36
CA GLU A 125 -5.35 34.59 -2.07
C GLU A 125 -5.49 34.71 -0.55
N THR A 126 -4.44 35.22 0.08
CA THR A 126 -4.55 35.96 1.35
C THR A 126 -3.50 37.06 1.37
N SER A 127 -3.88 38.25 0.90
CA SER A 127 -3.38 39.55 1.34
C SER A 127 -4.40 40.60 0.93
#